data_AF-A0A8X6JHX4-F1
#
_entry.id   AF-A0A8X6JHX4-F1
#
_cell.length_a   1.000
_cell.length_b   1.000
_cell.length_c   1.000
_cell.angle_alpha   90.00
_cell.angle_beta   90.00
_cell.angle_gamma   90.00
#
_symmetry.space_group_name_H-M   'P 1'
#
loop_
_entity.id
_entity.type
_entity.pdbx_description
1 polymer ?
#
loop_
_entity_poly.entity_id
_entity_poly.type
_entity_poly.pdbx_seq_one_letter_code
_entity_poly.pdbx_strand_id
1 'polypeptide(L)'
;MDLSVRVEISLVLTYLFFQFLSISFASDNYEKWHRTLTPFQSHACDGEELHLRCTANTVISVHYVFYGRQIDSGHLCSHKSATYVSKTCESSKALQVS
;
A
#
# COMPACT_ATOMS: atom_id res chain seq x y z
N MET A 1 -9.52 21.91 53.57
CA MET A 1 -9.34 21.51 52.16
C MET A 1 -8.53 22.61 51.49
N ASP A 2 -7.22 22.47 51.60
CA ASP A 2 -6.20 23.48 51.31
C ASP A 2 -6.32 24.07 49.90
N LEU A 3 -6.25 25.40 49.83
CA LEU A 3 -6.30 26.17 48.59
C LEU A 3 -5.22 25.70 47.59
N SER A 4 -4.08 25.22 48.09
CA SER A 4 -3.01 24.62 47.29
C SER A 4 -3.46 23.38 46.51
N VAL A 5 -4.29 22.51 47.11
CA VAL A 5 -4.78 21.28 46.45
C VAL A 5 -5.76 21.61 45.34
N ARG A 6 -6.56 22.67 45.51
CA ARG A 6 -7.51 23.14 44.50
C ARG A 6 -6.80 23.74 43.27
N VAL A 7 -5.67 24.42 43.47
CA VAL A 7 -4.85 24.98 42.39
C VAL A 7 -4.20 23.87 41.57
N GLU A 8 -3.58 22.89 42.22
CA GLU A 8 -2.98 21.73 41.54
C GLU A 8 -4.00 20.95 40.70
N ILE A 9 -5.18 20.67 41.27
CA ILE A 9 -6.27 19.98 40.54
C ILE A 9 -6.72 20.81 39.33
N SER A 10 -6.84 22.13 39.47
CA SER A 10 -7.22 23.00 38.35
C SER A 10 -6.17 23.01 37.23
N LEU A 11 -4.88 22.99 37.57
CA LEU A 11 -3.80 22.90 36.58
C LEU A 11 -3.82 21.57 35.84
N VAL A 12 -4.06 20.46 36.56
CA VAL A 12 -4.18 19.13 35.94
C VAL A 12 -5.42 19.06 35.03
N LEU A 13 -6.57 19.56 35.48
CA LEU A 13 -7.80 19.54 34.69
C LEU A 13 -7.70 20.39 33.42
N THR A 14 -7.07 21.56 33.52
CA THR A 14 -6.83 22.41 32.34
C THR A 14 -5.86 21.73 31.36
N TYR A 15 -4.77 21.14 31.84
CA TYR A 15 -3.84 20.37 31.00
C TYR A 15 -4.53 19.20 30.29
N LEU A 16 -5.34 18.41 31.02
CA LEU A 16 -6.09 17.29 30.45
C LEU A 16 -7.10 17.77 29.39
N PHE A 17 -7.77 18.89 29.62
CA PHE A 17 -8.69 19.49 28.65
C PHE A 17 -7.97 19.93 27.36
N PHE A 18 -6.81 20.59 27.48
CA PHE A 18 -6.00 20.99 26.32
C PHE A 18 -5.48 19.79 25.53
N GLN A 19 -5.05 18.72 26.20
CA GLN A 19 -4.64 17.47 25.54
C GLN A 19 -5.81 16.84 24.77
N PHE A 20 -7.00 16.77 25.37
CA PHE A 20 -8.19 16.21 24.71
C PHE A 20 -8.63 17.04 23.51
N LEU A 21 -8.64 18.37 23.64
CA LEU A 21 -8.97 19.30 22.56
C LEU A 21 -8.04 19.12 21.35
N SER A 22 -6.73 18.95 21.60
CA SER A 22 -5.71 18.71 20.57
C SER A 22 -5.97 17.43 19.77
N ILE A 23 -6.43 16.37 20.45
CA ILE A 23 -6.74 15.07 19.82
C ILE A 23 -7.94 15.19 18.89
N SER A 24 -8.98 15.94 19.29
CA SER A 24 -10.16 16.15 18.44
C SER A 24 -9.83 16.92 17.15
N PHE A 25 -8.95 17.92 17.20
CA PHE A 25 -8.53 18.68 16.01
C PHE A 25 -7.58 17.92 15.07
N ALA A 26 -6.92 16.88 15.55
CA ALA A 26 -6.04 16.04 14.72
C ALA A 26 -6.81 14.99 13.89
N SER A 27 -8.12 14.84 14.11
CA SER A 27 -8.88 13.68 13.61
C SER A 27 -9.44 13.80 12.19
N ASP A 28 -9.55 14.99 11.62
CA ASP A 28 -10.28 15.16 10.34
C ASP A 28 -9.43 14.88 9.09
N ASN A 29 -8.11 14.71 9.25
CA ASN A 29 -7.17 14.61 8.12
C ASN A 29 -6.55 13.22 7.91
N TYR A 30 -6.66 12.26 8.85
CA TYR A 30 -6.01 10.96 8.70
C TYR A 30 -6.86 9.97 7.87
N GLU A 31 -8.15 9.84 8.20
CA GLU A 31 -9.13 8.96 7.53
C GLU A 31 -9.20 9.11 6.00
N LYS A 32 -8.94 10.33 5.49
CA LYS A 32 -9.08 10.67 4.07
C LYS A 32 -7.96 10.12 3.18
N TRP A 33 -6.76 9.90 3.71
CA TRP A 33 -5.61 9.37 2.96
C TRP A 33 -5.50 7.85 3.04
N HIS A 34 -6.08 7.23 4.06
CA HIS A 34 -6.03 5.77 4.24
C HIS A 34 -6.91 4.99 3.24
N ARG A 35 -7.71 5.68 2.40
CA ARG A 35 -8.53 5.07 1.34
C ARG A 35 -7.93 5.15 -0.07
N THR A 36 -6.77 5.80 -0.29
CA THR A 36 -6.44 6.30 -1.65
C THR A 36 -5.38 5.51 -2.41
N LEU A 37 -4.55 4.69 -1.76
CA LEU A 37 -3.48 3.93 -2.42
C LEU A 37 -3.63 2.43 -2.18
N THR A 38 -4.43 1.77 -3.01
CA THR A 38 -4.56 0.31 -3.01
C THR A 38 -3.48 -0.30 -3.92
N PRO A 39 -2.70 -1.30 -3.45
CA PRO A 39 -1.80 -2.03 -4.32
C PRO A 39 -2.62 -2.78 -5.39
N PHE A 40 -2.10 -2.82 -6.61
CA PHE A 40 -2.70 -3.57 -7.71
C PHE A 40 -1.64 -4.45 -8.38
N GLN A 41 -2.08 -5.53 -9.00
CA GLN A 41 -1.25 -6.42 -9.78
C GLN A 41 -1.81 -6.52 -11.20
N SER A 42 -0.92 -6.50 -12.18
CA SER A 42 -1.28 -6.68 -13.58
C SER A 42 -0.30 -7.66 -14.23
N HIS A 43 -0.72 -8.31 -15.31
CA HIS A 43 0.07 -9.31 -16.04
C HIS A 43 -0.18 -9.19 -17.54
N ALA A 44 0.81 -9.58 -18.33
CA ALA A 44 0.75 -9.69 -19.78
C ALA A 44 1.48 -10.96 -20.22
N CYS A 45 1.15 -11.47 -21.40
CA CYS A 45 1.86 -12.59 -21.98
C CYS A 45 3.10 -12.14 -22.76
N ASP A 46 3.99 -13.08 -23.05
CA ASP A 46 5.18 -12.80 -23.86
C ASP A 46 4.78 -12.24 -25.24
N GLY A 47 5.39 -11.12 -25.63
CA GLY A 47 5.04 -10.35 -26.83
C GLY A 47 3.90 -9.34 -26.68
N GLU A 48 3.24 -9.23 -25.51
CA GLU A 48 2.20 -8.24 -25.24
C GLU A 48 2.74 -7.05 -24.42
N GLU A 49 2.11 -5.89 -24.56
CA GLU A 49 2.44 -4.69 -23.79
C GLU A 49 1.59 -4.58 -22.51
N LEU A 50 2.23 -4.29 -21.37
CA LEU A 50 1.57 -4.11 -20.09
C LEU A 50 1.41 -2.62 -19.75
N HIS A 51 0.18 -2.11 -19.72
CA HIS A 51 -0.10 -0.73 -19.36
C HIS A 51 -0.46 -0.57 -17.88
N LEU A 52 0.34 0.21 -17.14
CA LEU A 52 0.07 0.58 -15.75
C LEU A 52 -0.47 2.00 -15.67
N ARG A 53 -1.54 2.23 -14.91
CA ARG A 53 -2.14 3.56 -14.72
C ARG A 53 -2.44 3.81 -13.25
N CYS A 54 -2.12 5.01 -12.82
CA CYS A 54 -2.37 5.52 -11.48
C CYS A 54 -3.54 6.50 -11.50
N THR A 55 -4.21 6.66 -10.35
CA THR A 55 -5.20 7.73 -10.17
C THR A 55 -4.52 9.10 -10.14
N ALA A 56 -5.28 10.17 -10.37
CA ALA A 56 -4.73 11.53 -10.38
C ALA A 56 -3.95 11.83 -9.09
N ASN A 57 -2.80 12.48 -9.24
CA ASN A 57 -1.88 12.84 -8.14
C ASN A 57 -1.29 11.64 -7.38
N THR A 58 -1.18 10.47 -8.01
CA THR A 58 -0.47 9.30 -7.46
C THR A 58 0.64 8.86 -8.40
N VAL A 59 1.62 8.10 -7.88
CA VAL A 59 2.77 7.59 -8.62
C VAL A 59 2.83 6.06 -8.53
N ILE A 60 3.39 5.42 -9.56
CA ILE A 60 3.61 3.97 -9.55
C ILE A 60 4.83 3.68 -8.66
N SER A 61 4.65 2.81 -7.67
CA SER A 61 5.73 2.22 -6.88
C SER A 61 5.76 0.73 -7.15
N VAL A 62 6.85 0.25 -7.75
CA VAL A 62 7.01 -1.16 -8.13
C VAL A 62 7.61 -1.93 -6.96
N HIS A 63 6.81 -2.75 -6.30
CA HIS A 63 7.25 -3.59 -5.17
C HIS A 63 7.77 -4.97 -5.59
N TYR A 64 7.24 -5.49 -6.70
CA TYR A 64 7.56 -6.83 -7.19
C TYR A 64 7.36 -6.90 -8.71
N VAL A 65 8.32 -7.51 -9.41
CA VAL A 65 8.23 -7.82 -10.84
C VAL A 65 8.76 -9.22 -11.06
N PHE A 66 8.04 -10.00 -11.85
CA PHE A 66 8.45 -11.32 -12.27
C PHE A 66 8.21 -11.47 -13.77
N TYR A 67 9.25 -11.90 -14.48
CA TYR A 67 9.15 -12.29 -15.87
C TYR A 67 9.56 -13.75 -16.01
N GLY A 68 8.67 -14.59 -16.51
CA GLY A 68 8.88 -16.03 -16.53
C GLY A 68 7.58 -16.82 -16.48
N ARG A 69 7.63 -18.01 -15.89
CA ARG A 69 6.48 -18.90 -15.74
C ARG A 69 6.44 -19.50 -14.34
N GLN A 70 5.42 -19.15 -13.58
CA GLN A 70 5.23 -19.58 -12.20
C GLN A 70 4.43 -20.89 -12.14
N ILE A 71 4.65 -21.66 -11.06
CA ILE A 71 4.08 -23.01 -10.87
C ILE A 71 2.53 -23.02 -10.91
N ASP A 72 1.90 -21.95 -10.40
CA ASP A 72 0.44 -21.80 -10.29
C ASP A 72 -0.16 -20.87 -11.37
N SER A 73 0.68 -20.27 -12.21
CA SER A 73 0.23 -19.40 -13.31
C SER A 73 -0.15 -20.18 -14.57
N GLY A 74 -0.32 -21.51 -14.50
CA GLY A 74 -0.52 -22.37 -15.67
C GLY A 74 -1.77 -22.04 -16.51
N HIS A 75 -2.75 -21.33 -15.93
CA HIS A 75 -3.91 -20.82 -16.64
C HIS A 75 -3.64 -19.48 -17.35
N LEU A 76 -2.72 -18.68 -16.81
CA LEU A 76 -2.28 -17.41 -17.38
C LEU A 76 -1.40 -17.69 -18.60
N CYS A 77 -1.74 -17.09 -19.74
CA CYS A 77 -1.06 -17.34 -21.02
C CYS A 77 -1.10 -18.81 -21.46
N SER A 78 -2.31 -19.38 -21.54
CA SER A 78 -2.54 -20.74 -22.03
C SER A 78 -2.13 -20.89 -23.50
N HIS A 79 -0.94 -21.44 -23.71
CA HIS A 79 -0.47 -21.75 -25.05
C HIS A 79 -1.00 -23.14 -25.46
N LYS A 80 -1.94 -23.17 -26.41
CA LYS A 80 -2.64 -24.40 -26.86
C LYS A 80 -1.72 -25.50 -27.42
N SER A 81 -0.45 -25.18 -27.66
CA SER A 81 0.53 -26.08 -28.30
C SER A 81 1.58 -26.67 -27.34
N ALA A 82 1.56 -26.36 -26.04
CA ALA A 82 2.61 -26.81 -25.11
C ALA A 82 2.17 -28.04 -24.29
N THR A 83 2.63 -29.23 -24.69
CA THR A 83 2.43 -30.49 -23.94
C THR A 83 3.21 -30.52 -22.62
N TYR A 84 4.25 -29.69 -22.50
CA TYR A 84 5.05 -29.52 -21.29
C TYR A 84 5.25 -28.03 -21.01
N VAL A 85 4.80 -27.60 -19.83
CA VAL A 85 4.88 -26.22 -19.35
C VAL A 85 6.01 -26.16 -18.34
N SER A 86 7.19 -25.68 -18.75
CA SER A 86 8.31 -25.46 -17.83
C SER A 86 7.90 -24.44 -16.76
N LYS A 87 8.04 -24.82 -15.48
CA LYS A 87 7.65 -23.99 -14.33
C LYS A 87 8.84 -23.27 -13.67
N THR A 88 10.02 -23.34 -14.27
CA THR A 88 11.29 -22.83 -13.70
C THR A 88 11.88 -21.68 -14.51
N CYS A 89 11.15 -21.17 -15.49
CA CYS A 89 11.60 -20.03 -16.29
C CYS A 89 11.42 -18.75 -15.48
N GLU A 90 12.52 -18.04 -15.21
CA GLU A 90 12.53 -16.76 -14.50
C GLU A 90 13.70 -15.90 -14.99
N SER A 91 13.48 -14.59 -15.08
CA SER A 91 14.52 -13.61 -15.38
C SER A 91 14.92 -12.81 -14.13
N SER A 92 16.21 -12.83 -13.79
CA SER A 92 16.79 -12.05 -12.69
C SER A 92 16.87 -10.54 -12.96
N LYS A 93 16.59 -10.11 -14.19
CA LYS A 93 16.63 -8.69 -14.60
C LYS A 93 15.27 -8.02 -14.59
N ALA A 94 14.21 -8.73 -14.21
CA ALA A 94 12.84 -8.24 -14.32
C ALA A 94 12.61 -6.90 -13.57
N LEU A 95 13.24 -6.71 -12.41
CA LEU A 95 13.12 -5.48 -11.62
C LEU A 95 14.04 -4.34 -12.09
N GLN A 96 15.11 -4.66 -12.84
CA GLN A 96 16.10 -3.66 -13.28
C GLN A 96 15.62 -2.79 -14.45
N VAL A 97 14.37 -2.98 -14.91
CA VAL A 97 13.77 -2.30 -16.06
C VAL A 97 12.77 -1.22 -15.63
N SER A 98 13.07 -0.49 -14.53
CA SER A 98 12.30 0.68 -14.11
C SER A 98 12.98 1.98 -14.51
#